data_AF-A0A5M8T3U2-F1
#
_entry.id   AF-A0A5M8T3U2-F1
#
_cell.length_a   1.000
_cell.length_b   1.000
_cell.length_c   1.000
_cell.angle_alpha   90.00
_cell.angle_beta   90.00
_cell.angle_gamma   90.00
#
_symmetry.space_group_name_H-M   'P 1'
#
loop_
_entity.id
_entity.type
_entity.pdbx_description
1 polymer ?
#
loop_
_entity_poly.entity_id
_entity_poly.type
_entity_poly.pdbx_seq_one_letter_code
_entity_poly.pdbx_strand_id
1 'polypeptide(L)'
;MRSFDHDPIAVGKPNWLPLEMLLAPSECEDYMYMGRAGDIELYKHRWTRRYLNISSDGRCFYRLANGTYIEISRDEAIRHVSS
;
A
#
# COMPACT_ATOMS: atom_id res chain seq x y z
N MET A 1 -13.12 11.17 -10.66
CA MET A 1 -11.89 10.58 -10.04
C MET A 1 -11.83 11.10 -8.62
N ARG A 2 -11.94 10.25 -7.60
CA ARG A 2 -11.80 10.71 -6.20
C ARG A 2 -10.32 11.06 -6.00
N SER A 3 -10.04 12.31 -5.63
CA SER A 3 -8.69 12.74 -5.28
C SER A 3 -8.44 12.30 -3.85
N PHE A 4 -7.45 11.43 -3.66
CA PHE A 4 -6.96 10.97 -2.35
C PHE A 4 -5.73 11.77 -1.91
N ASP A 5 -5.45 12.88 -2.60
CA ASP A 5 -4.12 13.48 -2.64
C ASP A 5 -3.63 13.94 -1.28
N HIS A 6 -4.53 14.26 -0.34
CA HIS A 6 -4.18 14.86 0.95
C HIS A 6 -4.96 14.27 2.13
N ASP A 7 -5.52 13.06 1.99
CA ASP A 7 -6.21 12.42 3.11
C ASP A 7 -5.21 12.15 4.25
N PRO A 8 -5.52 12.56 5.50
CA PRO A 8 -4.64 12.31 6.63
C PRO A 8 -4.48 10.82 6.84
N ILE A 9 -3.25 10.40 7.18
CA ILE A 9 -3.00 9.00 7.52
C ILE A 9 -3.67 8.71 8.87
N ALA A 10 -4.62 7.78 8.86
CA ALA A 10 -5.28 7.29 10.05
C ALA A 10 -4.74 5.90 10.42
N VAL A 11 -4.24 5.75 11.65
CA VAL A 11 -3.81 4.45 12.19
C VAL A 11 -4.95 3.87 13.01
N GLY A 12 -5.67 2.90 12.41
CA GLY A 12 -6.76 2.17 13.04
C GLY A 12 -6.47 0.67 13.17
N LYS A 13 -7.52 -0.13 13.34
CA LYS A 13 -7.41 -1.60 13.24
C LYS A 13 -6.82 -1.97 11.86
N PRO A 14 -5.79 -2.82 11.79
CA PRO A 14 -5.24 -3.28 10.52
C PRO A 14 -6.30 -3.98 9.68
N ASN A 15 -6.32 -3.63 8.39
CA ASN A 15 -7.00 -4.38 7.35
C ASN A 15 -5.92 -5.12 6.56
N TRP A 16 -5.83 -6.45 6.68
CA TRP A 16 -4.80 -7.25 5.99
C TRP A 16 -5.29 -7.84 4.67
N LEU A 17 -6.61 -7.82 4.43
CA LEU A 17 -7.23 -8.47 3.27
C LEU A 17 -6.65 -8.00 1.93
N PRO A 18 -6.42 -6.69 1.67
CA PRO A 18 -5.83 -6.26 0.40
C PRO A 18 -4.42 -6.81 0.16
N LEU A 19 -3.61 -6.94 1.23
CA LEU A 19 -2.27 -7.51 1.14
C LEU A 19 -2.34 -9.02 0.85
N GLU A 20 -3.21 -9.75 1.56
CA GLU A 20 -3.42 -11.19 1.41
C GLU A 20 -4.00 -11.58 0.03
N MET A 21 -4.72 -10.67 -0.62
CA MET A 21 -5.19 -10.86 -2.01
C MET A 21 -4.09 -10.64 -3.06
N LEU A 22 -3.00 -9.95 -2.68
CA LEU A 22 -1.92 -9.55 -3.59
C LEU A 22 -0.73 -10.50 -3.53
N LEU A 23 -0.40 -11.01 -2.34
CA LEU A 23 0.81 -11.78 -2.05
C LEU A 23 0.49 -13.16 -1.49
N ALA A 24 1.46 -14.07 -1.55
CA ALA A 24 1.35 -15.33 -0.82
C ALA A 24 1.34 -15.08 0.70
N PRO A 25 0.69 -15.94 1.51
CA PRO A 25 0.67 -15.78 2.97
C PRO A 25 2.07 -15.68 3.60
N SER A 26 3.04 -16.42 3.05
CA SER A 26 4.44 -16.39 3.52
C SER A 26 5.17 -15.08 3.21
N GLU A 27 4.68 -14.28 2.27
CA GLU A 27 5.27 -12.97 1.94
C GLU A 27 4.63 -11.85 2.76
N CYS A 28 3.40 -12.06 3.25
CA CYS A 28 2.68 -11.06 4.05
C CYS A 28 3.38 -10.76 5.39
N GLU A 29 4.12 -11.73 5.95
CA GLU A 29 4.83 -11.57 7.24
C GLU A 29 5.95 -10.52 7.20
N ASP A 30 6.42 -10.17 6.01
CA ASP A 30 7.44 -9.13 5.82
C ASP A 30 6.86 -7.72 5.81
N TYR A 31 5.56 -7.54 6.02
CA TYR A 31 4.90 -6.24 5.97
C TYR A 31 4.35 -5.79 7.32
N MET A 32 4.46 -4.48 7.57
CA MET A 32 3.85 -3.82 8.73
C MET A 32 2.73 -2.91 8.25
N TYR A 33 1.58 -2.97 8.91
CA TYR A 33 0.48 -2.04 8.66
C TYR A 33 0.80 -0.66 9.24
N MET A 34 0.70 0.37 8.41
CA MET A 34 1.05 1.75 8.76
C MET A 34 -0.17 2.68 8.82
N GLY A 35 -1.38 2.14 8.68
CA GLY A 35 -2.61 2.93 8.59
C GLY A 35 -3.14 3.01 7.16
N ARG A 36 -4.03 3.96 6.93
CA ARG A 36 -4.65 4.21 5.64
C ARG A 36 -4.73 5.70 5.32
N ALA A 37 -4.67 6.04 4.03
CA ALA A 37 -4.98 7.36 3.51
C ALA A 37 -6.23 7.24 2.61
N GLY A 38 -7.36 7.77 3.08
CA GLY A 38 -8.65 7.54 2.40
C GLY A 38 -9.00 6.05 2.34
N ASP A 39 -9.11 5.52 1.13
CA ASP A 39 -9.39 4.11 0.85
C ASP A 39 -8.14 3.28 0.52
N ILE A 40 -6.94 3.85 0.68
CA ILE A 40 -5.65 3.21 0.39
C ILE A 40 -5.01 2.73 1.69
N GLU A 41 -4.90 1.41 1.86
CA GLU A 41 -4.16 0.78 2.95
C GLU A 41 -2.65 0.87 2.70
N LEU A 42 -1.88 1.16 3.75
CA LEU A 42 -0.44 1.42 3.65
C LEU A 42 0.34 0.30 4.36
N TYR A 43 1.03 -0.54 3.59
CA TYR A 43 1.88 -1.61 4.12
C TYR A 43 3.35 -1.29 3.88
N LYS A 44 4.14 -1.28 4.93
CA LYS A 44 5.58 -1.03 4.84
C LYS A 44 6.34 -2.34 4.88
N HIS A 45 7.09 -2.62 3.83
CA HIS A 45 7.99 -3.77 3.81
C HIS A 45 9.11 -3.58 4.84
N ARG A 46 9.35 -4.59 5.68
CA ARG A 46 10.24 -4.50 6.83
C ARG A 46 11.70 -4.27 6.43
N TRP A 47 12.13 -4.88 5.33
CA TRP A 47 13.52 -4.87 4.86
C TRP A 47 13.84 -3.64 4.01
N THR A 48 13.12 -3.45 2.91
CA THR A 48 13.37 -2.34 1.97
C THR A 48 12.80 -1.01 2.45
N ARG A 49 11.96 -1.02 3.50
CA ARG A 49 11.28 0.15 4.06
C ARG A 49 10.35 0.87 3.07
N ARG A 50 10.11 0.27 1.91
CA ARG A 50 9.23 0.78 0.86
C ARG A 50 7.79 0.38 1.13
N TYR A 51 6.88 1.15 0.55
CA TYR A 51 5.45 0.98 0.79
C TYR A 51 4.80 0.25 -0.38
N LEU A 52 3.95 -0.71 -0.02
CA LEU A 52 2.94 -1.26 -0.89
C LEU A 52 1.61 -0.62 -0.48
N ASN A 53 1.07 0.24 -1.35
CA ASN A 53 -0.16 0.97 -1.08
C ASN A 53 -1.28 0.35 -1.92
N ILE A 54 -2.33 -0.14 -1.28
CA ILE A 54 -3.36 -0.97 -1.93
C ILE A 54 -4.74 -0.47 -1.55
N SER A 55 -5.62 -0.26 -2.52
CA SER A 55 -7.04 0.01 -2.25
C SER A 55 -7.79 -1.27 -1.89
N SER A 56 -9.00 -1.12 -1.34
CA SER A 56 -9.87 -2.26 -1.01
C SER A 56 -10.27 -3.13 -2.21
N ASP A 57 -10.23 -2.61 -3.43
CA ASP A 57 -10.47 -3.34 -4.68
C ASP A 57 -9.19 -3.93 -5.30
N GLY A 58 -8.04 -3.82 -4.62
CA GLY A 58 -6.78 -4.45 -5.02
C GLY A 58 -5.93 -3.67 -6.02
N ARG A 59 -6.27 -2.41 -6.31
CA ARG A 59 -5.42 -1.53 -7.12
C ARG A 59 -4.22 -1.06 -6.30
N CYS A 60 -3.10 -0.86 -6.99
CA CYS A 60 -1.84 -0.49 -6.36
C CYS A 60 -1.47 0.96 -6.67
N PHE A 61 -0.83 1.63 -5.71
CA PHE A 61 -0.49 3.04 -5.83
C PHE A 61 0.95 3.33 -5.41
N TYR A 62 1.59 4.24 -6.14
CA TYR A 62 2.84 4.87 -5.72
C TYR A 62 2.57 6.24 -5.12
N ARG A 63 3.18 6.54 -3.97
CA ARG A 63 3.09 7.86 -3.33
C ARG A 63 4.25 8.74 -3.78
N LEU A 64 3.94 9.79 -4.54
CA LEU A 64 4.88 10.81 -4.96
C LEU A 64 5.35 11.66 -3.76
N ALA A 65 6.48 12.36 -3.93
CA ALA A 65 7.06 13.19 -2.87
C ALA A 65 6.12 14.31 -2.38
N ASN A 66 5.22 14.80 -3.25
CA ASN A 66 4.20 15.81 -2.92
C ASN A 66 2.97 15.22 -2.19
N GLY A 67 2.94 13.92 -1.91
CA GLY A 67 1.84 13.24 -1.23
C GLY A 67 0.77 12.64 -2.13
N THR A 68 0.77 12.96 -3.43
CA THR A 68 -0.16 12.40 -4.42
C THR A 68 0.06 10.91 -4.61
N TYR A 69 -1.04 10.18 -4.73
CA TYR A 69 -1.03 8.78 -5.12
C TYR A 69 -1.32 8.64 -6.61
N ILE A 70 -0.44 7.94 -7.33
CA ILE A 70 -0.66 7.55 -8.72
C ILE A 70 -0.91 6.05 -8.78
N GLU A 71 -1.92 5.63 -9.54
CA GLU A 71 -2.18 4.21 -9.78
C GLU A 71 -1.03 3.63 -10.60
N ILE A 72 -0.51 2.48 -10.18
CA ILE A 72 0.53 1.72 -10.87
C ILE A 72 0.08 0.27 -11.02
N SER A 73 0.67 -0.46 -11.95
CA SER A 73 0.37 -1.88 -12.09
C SER A 73 0.83 -2.67 -10.86
N ARG A 74 0.18 -3.83 -10.64
CA ARG A 74 0.59 -4.80 -9.60
C ARG A 74 2.07 -5.16 -9.71
N ASP A 75 2.55 -5.44 -10.92
CA ASP A 75 3.94 -5.85 -11.14
C ASP A 75 4.94 -4.73 -10.83
N GLU A 76 4.59 -3.47 -11.15
CA GLU A 76 5.39 -2.31 -10.75
C GLU A 76 5.44 -2.13 -9.25
N ALA A 77 4.31 -2.35 -8.56
CA ALA A 77 4.23 -2.23 -7.11
C ALA A 77 5.08 -3.30 -6.40
N ILE A 78 5.02 -4.55 -6.88
CA ILE A 78 5.86 -5.65 -6.37
C ILE A 78 7.34 -5.37 -6.63
N ARG A 79 7.69 -5.01 -7.87
CA ARG A 79 9.08 -4.67 -8.22
C ARG A 79 9.61 -3.52 -7.37
N HIS A 80 8.79 -2.51 -7.10
CA HIS A 80 9.16 -1.37 -6.26
C HIS A 80 9.57 -1.81 -4.85
N VAL A 81 8.89 -2.77 -4.23
CA VAL A 81 9.18 -3.19 -2.85
C VAL A 81 10.28 -4.26 -2.75
N SER A 82 10.59 -4.96 -3.84
CA SER A 82 11.61 -6.01 -3.90
C SER A 82 13.02 -5.54 -4.31
N SER A 83 13.20 -4.36 -4.91
CA SER A 83 14.53 -3.77 -5.20
C SER A 83 15.16 -3.01 -4.04
#